data_AF-A0A6I6WPW8-F1
#
_entry.id   AF-A0A6I6WPW8-F1
#
_cell.length_a   1.000
_cell.length_b   1.000
_cell.length_c   1.000
_cell.angle_alpha   90.00
_cell.angle_beta   90.00
_cell.angle_gamma   90.00
#
_symmetry.space_group_name_H-M   'P 1'
#
loop_
_entity.id
_entity.type
_entity.pdbx_description
1 polymer ?
#
loop_
_entity_poly.entity_id
_entity_poly.type
_entity_poly.pdbx_seq_one_letter_code
_entity_poly.pdbx_strand_id
1 'polypeptide(L)'
;MTGGFTGWGGLLEPSGHSGNGLPPHPVTACNVHHMPEPAKNSRTTAASSQRLRVRRELAAAAMELFATKGYETTTVDEIAATAGVARRTFFRHFRSKEEAIFPDHDDTLVRAQAVLDAAPPHENPLDTVCRGIKEVMKMYAASPKGSVARYKLTREVPALREREIASVARYERLFTRYLLGHFDEEAHRDGVSGYDEPLLAEVAASAVVTAHNHVLRRWLRSGGVGDVEAQLDHAFAIVRRTFGTGFGASRPASGTPAATAERRDEVLVTVARTDAPLGEIMATIERALGRG
;
A
#
# COMPACT_ATOMS: atom_id res chain seq x y z
N MET A 1 -30.13 -45.79 -1.06
CA MET A 1 -30.11 -47.26 -0.94
C MET A 1 -29.18 -47.79 -2.02
N THR A 2 -28.19 -48.60 -1.61
CA THR A 2 -27.54 -49.70 -2.36
C THR A 2 -27.22 -49.44 -3.85
N GLY A 3 -25.97 -49.39 -4.33
CA GLY A 3 -24.82 -50.22 -4.01
C GLY A 3 -24.46 -51.12 -5.21
N GLY A 4 -23.17 -51.19 -5.54
CA GLY A 4 -22.52 -52.28 -6.31
C GLY A 4 -22.63 -52.22 -7.84
N PHE A 5 -21.57 -52.20 -8.66
CA PHE A 5 -20.42 -53.12 -8.86
C PHE A 5 -20.67 -54.13 -10.01
N THR A 6 -20.03 -53.89 -11.16
CA THR A 6 -19.64 -54.84 -12.24
C THR A 6 -18.66 -54.07 -13.15
N GLY A 7 -17.52 -54.57 -13.62
CA GLY A 7 -17.02 -55.93 -13.70
C GLY A 7 -15.54 -55.93 -14.13
N TRP A 8 -14.98 -57.14 -14.00
CA TRP A 8 -13.60 -57.54 -14.24
C TRP A 8 -13.25 -57.74 -15.73
N GLY A 9 -11.95 -57.70 -16.02
CA GLY A 9 -11.29 -58.28 -17.20
C GLY A 9 -9.91 -57.62 -17.38
N GLY A 10 -8.77 -58.19 -17.03
CA GLY A 10 -8.36 -59.59 -17.05
C GLY A 10 -7.60 -59.86 -18.35
N LEU A 11 -6.27 -60.02 -18.23
CA LEU A 11 -5.31 -60.86 -18.98
C LEU A 11 -4.02 -60.12 -19.36
N LEU A 12 -2.89 -60.59 -18.82
CA LEU A 12 -1.64 -60.93 -19.53
C LEU A 12 -0.55 -61.29 -18.48
N GLU A 13 -0.38 -62.60 -18.25
CA GLU A 13 0.86 -63.26 -17.82
C GLU A 13 1.58 -63.82 -19.08
N PRO A 14 2.73 -64.53 -19.02
CA PRO A 14 3.77 -64.72 -17.96
C PRO A 14 5.19 -64.38 -18.53
N SER A 15 6.31 -64.34 -17.82
CA SER A 15 7.13 -65.44 -17.26
C SER A 15 8.44 -64.77 -16.81
N GLY A 16 8.94 -64.89 -15.57
CA GLY A 16 9.67 -66.05 -15.06
C GLY A 16 11.19 -65.86 -15.21
N HIS A 17 11.90 -65.53 -14.12
CA HIS A 17 13.33 -65.84 -13.89
C HIS A 17 13.56 -66.08 -12.40
N SER A 18 14.17 -67.22 -12.10
CA SER A 18 14.39 -67.82 -10.79
C SER A 18 15.76 -67.45 -10.22
N GLY A 19 15.89 -67.32 -8.90
CA GLY A 19 17.20 -67.25 -8.23
C GLY A 19 17.11 -67.08 -6.71
N ASN A 20 17.26 -68.18 -5.98
CA ASN A 20 17.26 -68.31 -4.51
C ASN A 20 18.42 -67.57 -3.81
N GLY A 21 18.17 -67.08 -2.58
CA GLY A 21 19.19 -66.69 -1.60
C GLY A 21 18.62 -66.42 -0.20
N LEU A 22 19.03 -67.25 0.78
CA LEU A 22 18.79 -67.34 2.24
C LEU A 22 18.25 -66.11 3.05
N PRO A 23 17.56 -66.34 4.20
CA PRO A 23 17.01 -65.30 5.08
C PRO A 23 17.98 -64.82 6.18
N PRO A 24 17.81 -63.61 6.73
CA PRO A 24 17.80 -63.51 8.20
C PRO A 24 16.81 -62.47 8.81
N HIS A 25 16.22 -62.91 9.93
CA HIS A 25 15.75 -62.19 11.13
C HIS A 25 14.63 -61.12 11.06
N PRO A 26 13.62 -61.19 11.97
CA PRO A 26 12.61 -60.15 12.13
C PRO A 26 13.20 -58.96 12.92
N VAL A 27 13.21 -57.79 12.31
CA VAL A 27 13.50 -56.52 13.00
C VAL A 27 12.20 -56.01 13.59
N THR A 28 12.12 -55.98 14.92
CA THR A 28 11.05 -55.34 15.69
C THR A 28 10.91 -53.87 15.26
N ALA A 29 9.78 -53.51 14.67
CA ALA A 29 9.45 -52.13 14.36
C ALA A 29 9.18 -51.35 15.67
N CYS A 30 10.01 -50.35 15.96
CA CYS A 30 9.76 -49.38 17.02
C CYS A 30 8.44 -48.64 16.74
N ASN A 31 7.53 -48.71 17.71
CA ASN A 31 6.26 -48.00 17.69
C ASN A 31 6.54 -46.50 17.89
N VAL A 32 6.49 -45.71 16.82
CA VAL A 32 6.67 -44.25 16.89
C VAL A 32 5.43 -43.66 17.55
N HIS A 33 5.58 -43.17 18.78
CA HIS A 33 4.57 -42.36 19.45
C HIS A 33 4.20 -41.17 18.56
N HIS A 34 2.94 -41.11 18.15
CA HIS A 34 2.32 -39.94 17.55
C HIS A 34 2.34 -38.79 18.57
N MET A 35 3.31 -37.88 18.43
CA MET A 35 3.29 -36.60 19.13
C MET A 35 2.19 -35.72 18.52
N PRO A 36 1.30 -35.10 19.32
CA PRO A 36 0.35 -34.15 18.79
C PRO A 36 1.09 -32.89 18.29
N GLU A 37 0.73 -32.44 17.08
CA GLU A 37 1.17 -31.17 16.48
C GLU A 37 0.97 -29.98 17.43
N PRO A 38 1.85 -28.95 17.40
CA PRO A 38 1.84 -27.90 18.40
C PRO A 38 0.66 -26.92 18.21
N ALA A 39 -0.25 -26.88 19.18
CA ALA A 39 -1.34 -25.90 19.37
C ALA A 39 -0.85 -24.45 19.68
N LYS A 40 0.21 -23.98 19.03
CA LYS A 40 0.82 -22.65 19.26
C LYS A 40 0.25 -21.57 18.33
N ASN A 41 -0.22 -21.91 17.13
CA ASN A 41 -0.75 -20.93 16.17
C ASN A 41 -2.17 -20.44 16.51
N SER A 42 -3.03 -21.30 17.08
CA SER A 42 -4.43 -20.97 17.40
C SER A 42 -4.60 -20.01 18.58
N ARG A 43 -3.71 -20.07 19.58
CA ARG A 43 -3.74 -19.16 20.74
C ARG A 43 -3.32 -17.74 20.38
N THR A 44 -2.36 -17.59 19.47
CA THR A 44 -1.88 -16.29 19.01
C THR A 44 -2.92 -15.58 18.15
N THR A 45 -3.62 -16.32 17.28
CA THR A 45 -4.73 -15.79 16.47
C THR A 45 -5.95 -15.44 17.31
N ALA A 46 -6.34 -16.29 18.27
CA ALA A 46 -7.44 -15.97 19.18
C ALA A 46 -7.16 -14.72 20.04
N ALA A 47 -5.92 -14.58 20.54
CA ALA A 47 -5.51 -13.42 21.33
C ALA A 47 -5.45 -12.12 20.50
N SER A 48 -5.06 -12.20 19.22
CA SER A 48 -5.07 -11.03 18.32
C SER A 48 -6.51 -10.64 17.93
N SER A 49 -7.37 -11.60 17.62
CA SER A 49 -8.80 -11.36 17.36
C SER A 49 -9.52 -10.77 18.57
N GLN A 50 -9.21 -11.25 19.77
CA GLN A 50 -9.73 -10.68 21.03
C GLN A 50 -9.32 -9.22 21.19
N ARG A 51 -8.03 -8.93 20.96
CA ARG A 51 -7.48 -7.58 21.07
C ARG A 51 -8.13 -6.62 20.08
N LEU A 52 -8.36 -7.06 18.84
CA LEU A 52 -9.04 -6.26 17.81
C LEU A 52 -10.50 -5.99 18.18
N ARG A 53 -11.20 -6.99 18.73
CA ARG A 53 -12.59 -6.82 19.16
C ARG A 53 -12.72 -5.78 20.27
N VAL A 54 -11.92 -5.90 21.33
CA VAL A 54 -11.90 -4.91 22.45
C VAL A 54 -11.55 -3.51 21.95
N ARG A 55 -10.60 -3.39 21.01
CA ARG A 55 -10.24 -2.11 20.40
C ARG A 55 -11.43 -1.47 19.68
N ARG A 56 -12.22 -2.26 18.94
CA ARG A 56 -13.43 -1.79 18.23
C ARG A 56 -14.56 -1.42 19.18
N GLU A 57 -14.79 -2.21 20.23
CA GLU A 57 -15.80 -1.92 21.27
C GLU A 57 -15.50 -0.58 21.96
N LEU A 58 -14.24 -0.36 22.36
CA LEU A 58 -13.78 0.92 22.92
C LEU A 58 -13.99 2.11 21.97
N ALA A 59 -13.69 1.93 20.67
CA ALA A 59 -13.88 2.99 19.67
C ALA A 59 -15.37 3.29 19.42
N ALA A 60 -16.22 2.27 19.41
CA ALA A 60 -17.66 2.43 19.29
C ALA A 60 -18.25 3.18 20.48
N ALA A 61 -17.85 2.81 21.71
CA ALA A 61 -18.25 3.51 22.93
C ALA A 61 -17.80 4.98 22.93
N ALA A 62 -16.57 5.27 22.49
CA ALA A 62 -16.08 6.64 22.36
C ALA A 62 -16.92 7.47 21.36
N MET A 63 -17.21 6.91 20.19
CA MET A 63 -18.05 7.56 19.18
C MET A 63 -19.47 7.86 19.70
N GLU A 64 -20.08 6.91 20.40
CA GLU A 64 -21.42 7.08 20.98
C GLU A 64 -21.44 8.18 22.03
N LEU A 65 -20.50 8.16 22.98
CA LEU A 65 -20.42 9.18 24.03
C LEU A 65 -20.10 10.56 23.47
N PHE A 66 -19.20 10.67 22.50
CA PHE A 66 -18.92 11.95 21.87
C PHE A 66 -20.11 12.51 21.09
N ALA A 67 -20.92 11.64 20.47
CA ALA A 67 -22.12 12.06 19.75
C ALA A 67 -23.26 12.49 20.69
N THR A 68 -23.38 11.87 21.86
CA THR A 68 -24.51 12.08 22.78
C THR A 68 -24.21 13.09 23.89
N LYS A 69 -23.01 13.03 24.48
CA LYS A 69 -22.58 13.88 25.60
C LYS A 69 -21.69 15.04 25.17
N GLY A 70 -21.05 14.92 24.00
CA GLY A 70 -20.04 15.83 23.51
C GLY A 70 -18.62 15.38 23.85
N TYR A 71 -17.66 15.83 23.04
CA TYR A 71 -16.25 15.43 23.16
C TYR A 71 -15.59 15.91 24.46
N GLU A 72 -15.80 17.18 24.84
CA GLU A 72 -15.10 17.78 26.00
C GLU A 72 -15.52 17.15 27.33
N THR A 73 -16.81 16.86 27.47
CA THR A 73 -17.43 16.33 28.69
C THR A 73 -17.22 14.83 28.87
N THR A 74 -16.75 14.13 27.83
CA THR A 74 -16.54 12.68 27.86
C THR A 74 -15.13 12.34 28.36
N THR A 75 -15.07 11.43 29.33
CA THR A 75 -13.82 10.97 29.94
C THR A 75 -13.44 9.55 29.49
N VAL A 76 -12.15 9.21 29.63
CA VAL A 76 -11.66 7.84 29.35
C VAL A 76 -12.31 6.80 30.27
N ASP A 77 -12.66 7.17 31.51
CA ASP A 77 -13.31 6.25 32.44
C ASP A 77 -14.72 5.88 31.99
N GLU A 78 -15.48 6.86 31.49
CA GLU A 78 -16.81 6.63 30.93
C GLU A 78 -16.76 5.77 29.67
N ILE A 79 -15.78 6.00 28.79
CA ILE A 79 -15.58 5.18 27.59
C ILE A 79 -15.27 3.74 27.98
N ALA A 80 -14.34 3.54 28.93
CA ALA A 80 -13.95 2.21 29.40
C ALA A 80 -15.13 1.49 30.07
N ALA A 81 -15.88 2.19 30.92
CA ALA A 81 -17.08 1.65 31.58
C ALA A 81 -18.16 1.26 30.57
N THR A 82 -18.42 2.11 29.57
CA THR A 82 -19.40 1.84 28.49
C THR A 82 -19.00 0.62 27.66
N ALA A 83 -17.70 0.42 27.42
CA ALA A 83 -17.17 -0.75 26.74
C ALA A 83 -17.00 -1.98 27.65
N GLY A 84 -17.36 -1.91 28.94
CA GLY A 84 -17.25 -3.03 29.88
C GLY A 84 -15.82 -3.45 30.21
N VAL A 85 -14.85 -2.53 30.13
CA VAL A 85 -13.43 -2.82 30.39
C VAL A 85 -12.84 -1.85 31.42
N ALA A 86 -11.75 -2.24 32.08
CA ALA A 86 -11.04 -1.36 33.00
C ALA A 86 -10.31 -0.21 32.26
N ARG A 87 -10.14 0.94 32.92
CA ARG A 87 -9.34 2.09 32.43
C ARG A 87 -7.95 1.69 31.92
N ARG A 88 -7.25 0.78 32.63
CA ARG A 88 -5.95 0.26 32.20
C ARG A 88 -6.01 -0.48 30.86
N THR A 89 -7.13 -1.13 30.55
CA THR A 89 -7.36 -1.76 29.25
C THR A 89 -7.50 -0.72 28.16
N PHE A 90 -8.22 0.39 28.39
CA PHE A 90 -8.26 1.51 27.43
C PHE A 90 -6.85 1.95 27.03
N PHE A 91 -5.99 2.25 28.02
CA PHE A 91 -4.64 2.76 27.76
C PHE A 91 -3.70 1.73 27.10
N ARG A 92 -4.03 0.44 27.16
CA ARG A 92 -3.31 -0.59 26.40
C ARG A 92 -3.61 -0.51 24.90
N HIS A 93 -4.76 0.05 24.52
CA HIS A 93 -5.17 0.21 23.13
C HIS A 93 -4.94 1.63 22.62
N PHE A 94 -5.22 2.64 23.41
CA PHE A 94 -5.20 4.04 22.98
C PHE A 94 -4.44 4.91 23.97
N ARG A 95 -3.57 5.78 23.49
CA ARG A 95 -2.80 6.69 24.34
C ARG A 95 -3.67 7.81 24.91
N SER A 96 -4.76 8.13 24.23
CA SER A 96 -5.67 9.22 24.57
C SER A 96 -7.07 8.98 23.99
N LYS A 97 -8.07 9.78 24.41
CA LYS A 97 -9.46 9.63 23.94
C LYS A 97 -9.63 10.01 22.46
N GLU A 98 -8.77 10.87 21.94
CA GLU A 98 -8.76 11.30 20.54
C GLU A 98 -8.31 10.16 19.61
N GLU A 99 -7.43 9.29 20.10
CA GLU A 99 -6.95 8.13 19.33
C GLU A 99 -8.06 7.09 19.10
N ALA A 100 -9.00 6.96 20.05
CA ALA A 100 -10.12 6.04 19.94
C ALA A 100 -11.05 6.35 18.74
N ILE A 101 -10.96 7.55 18.18
CA ILE A 101 -11.74 7.96 17.00
C ILE A 101 -11.21 7.38 15.71
N PHE A 102 -9.92 7.08 15.65
CA PHE A 102 -9.27 6.56 14.46
C PHE A 102 -8.56 5.23 14.74
N PRO A 103 -9.29 4.19 15.19
CA PRO A 103 -8.68 2.97 15.72
C PRO A 103 -7.93 2.17 14.66
N ASP A 104 -8.33 2.29 13.40
CA ASP A 104 -7.87 1.45 12.30
C ASP A 104 -6.71 2.07 11.50
N HIS A 105 -6.29 3.32 11.78
CA HIS A 105 -5.25 3.98 10.99
C HIS A 105 -3.88 3.29 11.11
N ASP A 106 -3.52 2.79 12.29
CA ASP A 106 -2.24 2.09 12.47
C ASP A 106 -2.21 0.77 11.68
N ASP A 107 -3.28 -0.03 11.76
CA ASP A 107 -3.41 -1.27 10.98
C ASP A 107 -3.46 -0.98 9.47
N THR A 108 -4.09 0.12 9.09
CA THR A 108 -4.16 0.56 7.69
C THR A 108 -2.82 1.06 7.17
N LEU A 109 -2.00 1.69 8.02
CA LEU A 109 -0.63 2.07 7.69
C LEU A 109 0.22 0.81 7.41
N VAL A 110 0.05 -0.25 8.21
CA VAL A 110 0.70 -1.55 7.99
C VAL A 110 0.25 -2.17 6.67
N ARG A 111 -1.04 -2.16 6.35
CA ARG A 111 -1.53 -2.66 5.06
C ARG A 111 -1.00 -1.85 3.89
N ALA A 112 -0.99 -0.52 4.00
CA ALA A 112 -0.40 0.34 2.98
C ALA A 112 1.08 0.02 2.77
N GLN A 113 1.88 -0.12 3.84
CA GLN A 113 3.28 -0.54 3.75
C GLN A 113 3.43 -1.90 3.04
N ALA A 114 2.62 -2.90 3.40
CA ALA A 114 2.67 -4.22 2.75
C ALA A 114 2.39 -4.15 1.23
N VAL A 115 1.53 -3.22 0.79
CA VAL A 115 1.26 -2.95 -0.63
C VAL A 115 2.48 -2.37 -1.35
N LEU A 116 3.27 -1.53 -0.65
CA LEU A 116 4.52 -0.97 -1.15
C LEU A 116 5.63 -2.03 -1.19
N ASP A 117 5.76 -2.85 -0.15
CA ASP A 117 6.79 -3.89 -0.04
C ASP A 117 6.60 -5.02 -1.08
N ALA A 118 5.35 -5.26 -1.49
CA ALA A 118 5.00 -6.27 -2.49
C ALA A 118 5.00 -5.73 -3.93
N ALA A 119 5.55 -4.54 -4.18
CA ALA A 119 5.58 -3.93 -5.50
C ALA A 119 6.39 -4.78 -6.52
N PRO A 120 5.85 -5.06 -7.72
CA PRO A 120 6.61 -5.66 -8.80
C PRO A 120 7.81 -4.77 -9.19
N PRO A 121 8.98 -5.34 -9.53
CA PRO A 121 10.20 -4.56 -9.83
C PRO A 121 10.09 -3.56 -10.99
N HIS A 122 9.09 -3.71 -11.85
CA HIS A 122 8.88 -2.91 -13.05
C HIS A 122 7.60 -2.05 -12.99
N GLU A 123 6.89 -2.05 -11.86
CA GLU A 123 5.76 -1.15 -11.66
C GLU A 123 6.28 0.27 -11.42
N ASN A 124 5.59 1.27 -11.98
CA ASN A 124 5.93 2.66 -11.70
C ASN A 124 5.74 2.94 -10.19
N PRO A 125 6.72 3.50 -9.47
CA PRO A 125 6.62 3.75 -8.03
C PRO A 125 5.42 4.63 -7.64
N LEU A 126 5.00 5.55 -8.51
CA LEU A 126 3.82 6.38 -8.29
C LEU A 126 2.51 5.58 -8.36
N ASP A 127 2.43 4.58 -9.26
CA ASP A 127 1.30 3.67 -9.33
C ASP A 127 1.20 2.82 -8.05
N THR A 128 2.34 2.36 -7.54
CA THR A 128 2.43 1.66 -6.26
C THR A 128 1.91 2.50 -5.11
N VAL A 129 2.32 3.77 -5.02
CA VAL A 129 1.82 4.70 -3.99
C VAL A 129 0.31 4.94 -4.13
N CYS A 130 -0.20 5.11 -5.36
CA CYS A 130 -1.64 5.23 -5.63
C CYS A 130 -2.41 3.98 -5.16
N ARG A 131 -1.84 2.79 -5.35
CA ARG A 131 -2.39 1.51 -4.86
C ARG A 131 -2.34 1.42 -3.33
N GLY A 132 -1.25 1.87 -2.71
CA GLY A 132 -1.08 1.91 -1.25
C GLY A 132 -2.10 2.78 -0.53
N ILE A 133 -2.33 4.01 -1.01
CA ILE A 133 -3.31 4.92 -0.39
C ILE A 133 -4.76 4.42 -0.53
N LYS A 134 -5.08 3.55 -1.49
CA LYS A 134 -6.41 2.93 -1.60
C LYS A 134 -6.78 2.11 -0.37
N GLU A 135 -5.81 1.60 0.40
CA GLU A 135 -6.08 0.93 1.68
C GLU A 135 -6.77 1.86 2.69
N VAL A 136 -6.45 3.17 2.65
CA VAL A 136 -7.13 4.18 3.46
C VAL A 136 -8.57 4.35 2.99
N MET A 137 -8.81 4.40 1.67
CA MET A 137 -10.18 4.51 1.15
C MET A 137 -11.02 3.29 1.53
N LYS A 138 -10.48 2.07 1.39
CA LYS A 138 -11.16 0.82 1.78
C LYS A 138 -11.54 0.82 3.26
N MET A 139 -10.64 1.30 4.13
CA MET A 139 -10.92 1.45 5.56
C MET A 139 -12.14 2.37 5.81
N TYR A 140 -12.23 3.52 5.12
CA TYR A 140 -13.39 4.42 5.24
C TYR A 140 -14.67 3.81 4.64
N ALA A 141 -14.55 3.13 3.49
CA ALA A 141 -15.66 2.51 2.76
C ALA A 141 -16.24 1.27 3.47
N ALA A 142 -15.47 0.60 4.33
CA ALA A 142 -15.94 -0.56 5.11
C ALA A 142 -17.10 -0.22 6.07
N SER A 143 -17.20 1.05 6.50
CA SER A 143 -18.34 1.54 7.30
C SER A 143 -18.66 2.99 6.95
N PRO A 144 -19.38 3.26 5.84
CA PRO A 144 -19.63 4.62 5.36
C PRO A 144 -20.37 5.48 6.39
N LYS A 145 -21.41 4.93 7.04
CA LYS A 145 -22.18 5.64 8.07
C LYS A 145 -21.29 6.08 9.25
N GLY A 146 -20.45 5.16 9.76
CA GLY A 146 -19.53 5.46 10.85
C GLY A 146 -18.47 6.50 10.46
N SER A 147 -17.93 6.36 9.25
CA SER A 147 -16.99 7.31 8.64
C SER A 147 -17.57 8.72 8.49
N VAL A 148 -18.82 8.85 8.05
CA VAL A 148 -19.51 10.13 7.92
C VAL A 148 -19.77 10.75 9.30
N ALA A 149 -20.20 9.97 10.28
CA ALA A 149 -20.40 10.47 11.65
C ALA A 149 -19.08 10.96 12.26
N ARG A 150 -18.01 10.19 12.09
CA ARG A 150 -16.65 10.57 12.48
C ARG A 150 -16.19 11.87 11.83
N TYR A 151 -16.39 12.00 10.52
CA TYR A 151 -16.03 13.19 9.76
C TYR A 151 -16.75 14.46 10.26
N LYS A 152 -18.04 14.35 10.61
CA LYS A 152 -18.78 15.48 11.21
C LYS A 152 -18.12 15.92 12.52
N LEU A 153 -17.85 14.96 13.41
CA LEU A 153 -17.23 15.25 14.70
C LEU A 153 -15.82 15.88 14.56
N THR A 154 -14.97 15.31 13.69
CA THR A 154 -13.62 15.84 13.43
C THR A 154 -13.63 17.26 12.85
N ARG A 155 -14.68 17.64 12.11
CA ARG A 155 -14.85 19.01 11.62
C ARG A 155 -15.24 19.99 12.71
N GLU A 156 -15.88 19.56 13.79
CA GLU A 156 -16.36 20.45 14.85
C GLU A 156 -15.35 20.55 16.01
N VAL A 157 -14.57 19.51 16.25
CA VAL A 157 -13.67 19.40 17.40
C VAL A 157 -12.20 19.62 16.98
N PRO A 158 -11.53 20.71 17.42
CA PRO A 158 -10.15 21.02 17.05
C PRO A 158 -9.14 19.91 17.38
N ALA A 159 -9.20 19.34 18.58
CA ALA A 159 -8.28 18.29 19.01
C ALA A 159 -8.34 17.03 18.13
N LEU A 160 -9.54 16.67 17.63
CA LEU A 160 -9.69 15.55 16.69
C LEU A 160 -9.15 15.88 15.30
N ARG A 161 -9.26 17.14 14.87
CA ARG A 161 -8.67 17.60 13.61
C ARG A 161 -7.15 17.57 13.66
N GLU A 162 -6.53 17.99 14.75
CA GLU A 162 -5.09 17.88 14.96
C GLU A 162 -4.64 16.41 14.90
N ARG A 163 -5.42 15.50 15.48
CA ARG A 163 -5.15 14.07 15.40
C ARG A 163 -5.29 13.51 13.98
N GLU A 164 -6.26 13.99 13.20
CA GLU A 164 -6.42 13.66 11.79
C GLU A 164 -5.19 14.13 10.98
N ILE A 165 -4.75 15.38 11.17
CA ILE A 165 -3.55 15.94 10.52
C ILE A 165 -2.32 15.09 10.83
N ALA A 166 -2.11 14.74 12.09
CA ALA A 166 -1.01 13.87 12.49
C ALA A 166 -1.08 12.48 11.81
N SER A 167 -2.29 11.96 11.60
CA SER A 167 -2.51 10.69 10.89
C SER A 167 -2.19 10.80 9.40
N VAL A 168 -2.66 11.85 8.73
CA VAL A 168 -2.36 12.15 7.32
C VAL A 168 -0.84 12.26 7.11
N ALA A 169 -0.14 12.99 7.98
CA ALA A 169 1.30 13.17 7.90
C ALA A 169 2.08 11.83 8.02
N ARG A 170 1.54 10.81 8.69
CA ARG A 170 2.17 9.47 8.74
C ARG A 170 2.11 8.77 7.39
N TYR A 171 1.01 8.86 6.67
CA TYR A 171 0.86 8.29 5.33
C TYR A 171 1.75 9.02 4.32
N GLU A 172 1.77 10.35 4.36
CA GLU A 172 2.65 11.16 3.49
C GLU A 172 4.11 10.77 3.70
N ARG A 173 4.59 10.74 4.95
CA ARG A 173 5.96 10.28 5.26
C ARG A 173 6.25 8.85 4.79
N LEU A 174 5.27 7.95 4.88
CA LEU A 174 5.40 6.58 4.38
C LEU A 174 5.64 6.58 2.87
N PHE A 175 4.79 7.28 2.10
CA PHE A 175 4.90 7.32 0.65
C PHE A 175 6.12 8.09 0.17
N THR A 176 6.48 9.21 0.81
CA THR A 176 7.71 9.95 0.52
C THR A 176 8.93 9.05 0.69
N ARG A 177 9.04 8.32 1.81
CA ARG A 177 10.18 7.39 2.03
C ARG A 177 10.24 6.30 0.97
N TYR A 178 9.10 5.75 0.58
CA TYR A 178 9.05 4.75 -0.49
C TYR A 178 9.53 5.33 -1.82
N LEU A 179 9.03 6.51 -2.22
CA LEU A 179 9.43 7.15 -3.48
C LEU A 179 10.91 7.54 -3.48
N LEU A 180 11.43 8.06 -2.36
CA LEU A 180 12.86 8.36 -2.19
C LEU A 180 13.75 7.14 -2.45
N GLY A 181 13.33 5.96 -1.98
CA GLY A 181 14.09 4.71 -2.19
C GLY A 181 14.10 4.20 -3.64
N HIS A 182 13.36 4.84 -4.56
CA HIS A 182 13.34 4.50 -5.99
C HIS A 182 14.10 5.52 -6.85
N PHE A 183 14.71 6.54 -6.22
CA PHE A 183 15.67 7.41 -6.89
C PHE A 183 17.07 6.82 -6.75
N ASP A 184 17.86 6.93 -7.81
CA ASP A 184 19.13 6.22 -7.95
C ASP A 184 20.25 6.98 -7.21
N GLU A 185 20.83 6.37 -6.16
CA GLU A 185 21.98 6.94 -5.46
C GLU A 185 23.19 7.13 -6.38
N GLU A 186 23.28 6.38 -7.50
CA GLU A 186 24.41 6.50 -8.43
C GLU A 186 24.28 7.70 -9.37
N ALA A 187 23.07 8.14 -9.70
CA ALA A 187 22.81 9.39 -10.42
C ALA A 187 23.19 10.65 -9.61
N HIS A 188 23.34 10.51 -8.29
CA HIS A 188 23.78 11.60 -7.40
C HIS A 188 25.26 11.97 -7.56
N ARG A 189 26.09 11.14 -8.21
CA ARG A 189 27.53 11.41 -8.40
C ARG A 189 27.82 12.47 -9.48
N ASP A 190 26.92 12.69 -10.42
CA ASP A 190 27.13 13.60 -11.55
C ASP A 190 26.67 15.06 -11.30
N GLY A 191 26.26 15.39 -10.06
CA GLY A 191 26.17 16.77 -9.56
C GLY A 191 25.09 17.69 -10.14
N VAL A 192 24.37 17.31 -11.21
CA VAL A 192 23.41 18.18 -11.91
C VAL A 192 21.93 17.79 -11.65
N SER A 193 21.63 16.62 -11.07
CA SER A 193 20.25 16.09 -10.90
C SER A 193 19.79 15.84 -9.45
N GLY A 194 20.70 15.85 -8.46
CA GLY A 194 20.40 15.32 -7.11
C GLY A 194 19.50 16.16 -6.20
N TYR A 195 19.24 17.44 -6.52
CA TYR A 195 18.42 18.32 -5.66
C TYR A 195 16.92 18.21 -5.93
N ASP A 196 16.52 17.87 -7.17
CA ASP A 196 15.11 17.85 -7.54
C ASP A 196 14.45 16.52 -7.18
N GLU A 197 15.19 15.43 -7.00
CA GLU A 197 14.64 14.10 -6.71
C GLU A 197 13.94 14.01 -5.34
N PRO A 198 14.53 14.50 -4.23
CA PRO A 198 13.82 14.56 -2.96
C PRO A 198 12.59 15.45 -3.00
N LEU A 199 12.71 16.61 -3.67
CA LEU A 199 11.58 17.52 -3.87
C LEU A 199 10.47 16.83 -4.67
N LEU A 200 10.80 16.14 -5.77
CA LEU A 200 9.85 15.42 -6.60
C LEU A 200 9.17 14.28 -5.83
N ALA A 201 9.91 13.54 -5.00
CA ALA A 201 9.34 12.51 -4.13
C ALA A 201 8.32 13.10 -3.14
N GLU A 202 8.68 14.20 -2.49
CA GLU A 202 7.80 14.91 -1.56
C GLU A 202 6.55 15.45 -2.26
N VAL A 203 6.72 16.17 -3.37
CA VAL A 203 5.61 16.76 -4.13
C VAL A 203 4.69 15.66 -4.68
N ALA A 204 5.23 14.55 -5.19
CA ALA A 204 4.44 13.44 -5.70
C ALA A 204 3.63 12.73 -4.59
N ALA A 205 4.27 12.41 -3.46
CA ALA A 205 3.58 11.84 -2.30
C ALA A 205 2.47 12.77 -1.79
N SER A 206 2.77 14.07 -1.67
CA SER A 206 1.82 15.08 -1.23
C SER A 206 0.65 15.23 -2.21
N ALA A 207 0.91 15.17 -3.52
CA ALA A 207 -0.12 15.22 -4.55
C ALA A 207 -1.07 14.02 -4.46
N VAL A 208 -0.56 12.80 -4.27
CA VAL A 208 -1.39 11.60 -4.09
C VAL A 208 -2.25 11.71 -2.83
N VAL A 209 -1.66 12.10 -1.70
CA VAL A 209 -2.37 12.29 -0.43
C VAL A 209 -3.44 13.37 -0.56
N THR A 210 -3.13 14.47 -1.25
CA THR A 210 -4.06 15.57 -1.51
C THR A 210 -5.22 15.13 -2.40
N ALA A 211 -4.95 14.42 -3.49
CA ALA A 211 -5.96 13.86 -4.37
C ALA A 211 -6.91 12.90 -3.62
N HIS A 212 -6.35 11.97 -2.84
CA HIS A 212 -7.11 11.08 -1.99
C HIS A 212 -8.00 11.84 -1.00
N ASN A 213 -7.43 12.79 -0.25
CA ASN A 213 -8.17 13.57 0.74
C ASN A 213 -9.27 14.44 0.11
N HIS A 214 -9.05 14.94 -1.11
CA HIS A 214 -10.08 15.65 -1.87
C HIS A 214 -11.28 14.75 -2.14
N VAL A 215 -11.04 13.57 -2.72
CA VAL A 215 -12.08 12.59 -3.04
C VAL A 215 -12.79 12.11 -1.77
N LEU A 216 -12.02 11.71 -0.74
CA LEU A 216 -12.55 11.24 0.53
C LEU A 216 -13.47 12.28 1.18
N ARG A 217 -13.02 13.54 1.32
CA ARG A 217 -13.84 14.58 1.93
C ARG A 217 -15.09 14.90 1.11
N ARG A 218 -15.01 14.83 -0.22
CA ARG A 218 -16.18 14.99 -1.09
C ARG A 218 -17.19 13.87 -0.86
N TRP A 219 -16.74 12.63 -0.83
CA TRP A 219 -17.57 11.45 -0.58
C TRP A 219 -18.19 11.44 0.82
N LEU A 220 -17.45 11.86 1.85
CA LEU A 220 -17.98 11.98 3.20
C LEU A 220 -19.04 13.09 3.31
N ARG A 221 -18.88 14.20 2.57
CA ARG A 221 -19.90 15.26 2.48
C ARG A 221 -21.16 14.83 1.73
N SER A 222 -21.06 13.89 0.78
CA SER A 222 -22.23 13.29 0.12
C SER A 222 -22.91 12.21 0.97
N GLY A 223 -22.51 12.05 2.24
CA GLY A 223 -23.07 11.03 3.13
C GLY A 223 -22.51 9.63 2.88
N GLY A 224 -21.35 9.52 2.25
CA GLY A 224 -20.73 8.25 1.91
C GLY A 224 -21.41 7.55 0.72
N VAL A 225 -22.10 8.31 -0.12
CA VAL A 225 -22.84 7.80 -1.29
C VAL A 225 -22.07 8.08 -2.58
N GLY A 226 -22.11 7.12 -3.49
CA GLY A 226 -21.50 7.18 -4.81
C GLY A 226 -20.30 6.25 -4.97
N ASP A 227 -19.85 6.11 -6.21
CA ASP A 227 -18.68 5.30 -6.56
C ASP A 227 -17.39 6.06 -6.24
N VAL A 228 -16.89 5.85 -5.01
CA VAL A 228 -15.68 6.50 -4.51
C VAL A 228 -14.41 5.94 -5.16
N GLU A 229 -14.44 4.69 -5.62
CA GLU A 229 -13.28 4.05 -6.27
C GLU A 229 -13.05 4.66 -7.65
N ALA A 230 -14.10 4.79 -8.47
CA ALA A 230 -14.00 5.46 -9.77
C ALA A 230 -13.56 6.94 -9.65
N GLN A 231 -14.04 7.65 -8.62
CA GLN A 231 -13.61 9.03 -8.35
C GLN A 231 -12.13 9.10 -7.98
N LEU A 232 -11.64 8.12 -7.22
CA LEU A 232 -10.24 8.05 -6.82
C LEU A 232 -9.33 7.70 -8.00
N ASP A 233 -9.76 6.76 -8.85
CA ASP A 233 -9.05 6.41 -10.08
C ASP A 233 -8.94 7.60 -11.04
N HIS A 234 -10.01 8.39 -11.17
CA HIS A 234 -9.97 9.62 -11.93
C HIS A 234 -8.98 10.64 -11.36
N ALA A 235 -8.98 10.84 -10.04
CA ALA A 235 -8.04 11.75 -9.38
C ALA A 235 -6.58 11.30 -9.57
N PHE A 236 -6.30 9.99 -9.48
CA PHE A 236 -4.96 9.46 -9.72
C PHE A 236 -4.55 9.50 -11.20
N ALA A 237 -5.50 9.42 -12.15
CA ALA A 237 -5.20 9.68 -13.55
C ALA A 237 -4.69 11.11 -13.78
N ILE A 238 -5.24 12.11 -13.06
CA ILE A 238 -4.76 13.50 -13.11
C ILE A 238 -3.34 13.58 -12.55
N VAL A 239 -3.08 13.02 -11.36
CA VAL A 239 -1.75 13.00 -10.73
C VAL A 239 -0.72 12.37 -11.67
N ARG A 240 -1.01 11.19 -12.24
CA ARG A 240 -0.11 10.50 -13.19
C ARG A 240 0.18 11.33 -14.43
N ARG A 241 -0.81 12.05 -14.96
CA ARG A 241 -0.59 12.96 -16.10
C ARG A 241 0.34 14.11 -15.74
N THR A 242 0.27 14.63 -14.51
CA THR A 242 1.12 15.72 -14.05
C THR A 242 2.59 15.30 -13.89
N PHE A 243 2.86 14.11 -13.36
CA PHE A 243 4.24 13.63 -13.14
C PHE A 243 4.80 12.81 -14.31
N GLY A 244 3.96 12.37 -15.25
CA GLY A 244 4.33 11.55 -16.40
C GLY A 244 4.59 10.08 -16.03
N THR A 245 4.90 9.26 -17.05
CA THR A 245 5.11 7.81 -16.91
C THR A 245 6.55 7.42 -16.57
N GLY A 246 7.49 8.37 -16.61
CA GLY A 246 8.92 8.16 -16.33
C GLY A 246 9.34 8.43 -14.88
N PHE A 247 8.41 8.70 -13.98
CA PHE A 247 8.70 8.96 -12.57
C PHE A 247 9.35 7.72 -11.91
N GLY A 248 10.56 7.87 -11.36
CA GLY A 248 11.27 6.79 -10.66
C GLY A 248 11.73 5.62 -11.54
N ALA A 249 11.52 5.67 -12.86
CA ALA A 249 12.32 4.86 -13.76
C ALA A 249 13.73 5.46 -13.71
N SER A 250 14.78 4.68 -13.38
CA SER A 250 16.14 5.04 -13.77
C SER A 250 16.00 5.55 -15.19
N ARG A 251 16.26 6.84 -15.44
CA ARG A 251 16.27 7.37 -16.81
C ARG A 251 17.12 6.34 -17.54
N PRO A 252 16.58 5.51 -18.46
CA PRO A 252 17.47 4.73 -19.31
C PRO A 252 18.35 5.81 -19.87
N ALA A 253 19.67 5.72 -19.60
CA ALA A 253 20.65 6.74 -19.99
C ALA A 253 20.22 7.16 -21.36
N SER A 254 19.52 8.30 -21.44
CA SER A 254 18.81 8.58 -22.67
C SER A 254 20.00 8.83 -23.54
N GLY A 255 20.17 7.98 -24.54
CA GLY A 255 20.87 8.33 -25.76
C GLY A 255 20.10 9.48 -26.37
N THR A 256 20.03 10.59 -25.63
CA THR A 256 19.79 11.92 -26.14
C THR A 256 21.02 12.10 -26.99
N PRO A 257 20.87 12.12 -28.32
CA PRO A 257 22.01 12.38 -29.17
C PRO A 257 22.68 13.66 -28.68
N ALA A 258 24.01 13.73 -28.71
CA ALA A 258 24.77 14.83 -28.13
C ALA A 258 24.32 16.21 -28.66
N ALA A 259 23.68 16.22 -29.83
CA ALA A 259 22.94 17.34 -30.39
C ALA A 259 21.60 16.89 -31.01
N THR A 260 20.58 17.74 -30.93
CA THR A 260 19.35 17.68 -31.72
C THR A 260 19.18 18.98 -32.50
N ALA A 261 18.64 18.90 -33.71
CA ALA A 261 18.34 20.07 -34.53
C ALA A 261 16.90 19.98 -35.07
N GLU A 262 16.16 21.08 -34.94
CA GLU A 262 14.78 21.21 -35.41
C GLU A 262 14.69 22.43 -36.34
N ARG A 263 14.16 22.22 -37.54
CA ARG A 263 13.93 23.31 -38.51
C ARG A 263 12.52 23.85 -38.33
N ARG A 264 12.40 25.15 -38.05
CA ARG A 264 11.13 25.88 -38.00
C ARG A 264 11.19 27.01 -39.01
N ASP A 265 10.36 26.93 -40.04
CA ASP A 265 10.36 27.85 -41.17
C ASP A 265 11.77 27.97 -41.81
N GLU A 266 12.35 29.18 -41.82
CA GLU A 266 13.70 29.46 -42.33
C GLU A 266 14.81 29.32 -41.26
N VAL A 267 14.46 29.04 -40.00
CA VAL A 267 15.41 29.02 -38.88
C VAL A 267 15.66 27.59 -38.40
N LEU A 268 16.93 27.22 -38.29
CA LEU A 268 17.37 25.98 -37.68
C LEU A 268 17.79 26.24 -36.23
N VAL A 269 17.12 25.60 -35.28
CA VAL A 269 17.50 25.64 -33.86
C VAL A 269 18.18 24.33 -33.49
N THR A 270 19.43 24.41 -33.03
CA THR A 270 20.19 23.25 -32.56
C THR A 270 20.42 23.36 -31.06
N VAL A 271 20.09 22.30 -30.34
CA VAL A 271 20.33 22.19 -28.89
C VAL A 271 21.35 21.08 -28.70
N ALA A 272 22.47 21.40 -28.07
CA ALA A 272 23.56 20.46 -27.81
C ALA A 272 24.04 20.61 -26.37
N ARG A 273 24.61 19.54 -25.83
CA ARG A 273 25.32 19.63 -24.54
C ARG A 273 26.56 20.50 -24.69
N THR A 274 26.96 21.18 -23.63
CA THR A 274 28.17 22.02 -23.62
C THR A 274 29.46 21.21 -23.81
N ASP A 275 29.43 19.91 -23.56
CA ASP A 275 30.52 18.96 -23.75
C ASP A 275 30.39 18.12 -25.04
N ALA A 276 29.39 18.39 -25.88
CA ALA A 276 29.21 17.67 -27.13
C ALA A 276 30.38 17.96 -28.10
N PRO A 277 30.99 16.93 -28.72
CA PRO A 277 32.02 17.15 -29.74
C PRO A 277 31.46 18.00 -30.89
N LEU A 278 32.18 19.06 -31.26
CA LEU A 278 31.74 19.98 -32.32
C LEU A 278 31.38 19.25 -33.63
N GLY A 279 32.09 18.17 -33.97
CA GLY A 279 31.79 17.35 -35.14
C GLY A 279 30.39 16.70 -35.12
N GLU A 280 29.90 16.29 -33.95
CA GLU A 280 28.55 15.72 -33.81
C GLU A 280 27.45 16.79 -33.91
N ILE A 281 27.73 18.00 -33.39
CA ILE A 281 26.84 19.15 -33.54
C ILE A 281 26.72 19.51 -35.03
N MET A 282 27.84 19.62 -35.73
CA MET A 282 27.87 19.94 -37.16
C MET A 282 27.17 18.87 -38.01
N ALA A 283 27.43 17.58 -37.76
CA ALA A 283 26.74 16.50 -38.47
C ALA A 283 25.22 16.47 -38.22
N THR A 284 24.76 17.00 -37.08
CA THR A 284 23.33 17.11 -36.77
C THR A 284 22.70 18.29 -37.51
N ILE A 285 23.40 19.42 -37.57
CA ILE A 285 23.02 20.60 -38.38
C ILE A 285 22.94 20.22 -39.87
N GLU A 286 23.96 19.56 -40.41
CA GLU A 286 24.03 19.15 -41.82
C GLU A 286 22.88 18.21 -42.20
N ARG A 287 22.56 17.23 -41.36
CA ARG A 287 21.41 16.32 -41.59
C ARG A 287 20.08 17.05 -41.60
N ALA A 288 19.92 18.07 -40.77
CA ALA A 288 18.70 18.87 -40.72
C ALA A 288 18.57 19.83 -41.92
N LEU A 289 19.69 20.27 -42.49
CA LEU A 289 19.74 21.09 -43.72
C LEU A 289 19.59 20.25 -45.00
N GLY A 290 20.06 19.00 -45.00
CA GLY A 290 20.07 18.12 -46.17
C GLY A 290 18.77 17.37 -46.48
N ARG A 291 17.72 17.55 -45.67
CA ARG A 291 16.35 17.06 -45.96
C ARG A 291 15.50 18.22 -46.47
N GLY A 292 15.72 18.61 -47.73
CA GLY A 292 14.88 19.50 -48.53
C GLY A 292 14.65 18.87 -49.89
#